data_AF-A0A1G8TGN6-F1
#
_entry.id   AF-A0A1G8TGN6-F1
#
_cell.length_a   1.000
_cell.length_b   1.000
_cell.length_c   1.000
_cell.angle_alpha   90.00
_cell.angle_beta   90.00
_cell.angle_gamma   90.00
#
_symmetry.space_group_name_H-M   'P 1'
#
loop_
_entity.id
_entity.type
_entity.pdbx_description
1 polymer ?
#
loop_
_entity_poly.entity_id
_entity_poly.type
_entity_poly.pdbx_seq_one_letter_code
_entity_poly.pdbx_strand_id
1 'polypeptide(L)'
;MIKTPNSLLTTVGLGLLVLPTAVLADTLTLPADARVAVAVVDSITLDDAEGQRNDILLRPVGGHSAANHALPEHCVLVGNARLDDERIRITTHALTCIEAQNSDSEIYSGEISAAAYEDDGSYGVLANCVDGRCELAPDTPFVLQLSDALSLEQQPNPSAEINEQRRQADGEGVANPIPSEAPAPD
;
A
#
# COMPACT_ATOMS: atom_id res chain seq x y z
N MET A 1 31.21 51.69 -60.94
CA MET A 1 29.74 51.59 -60.85
C MET A 1 29.37 50.16 -60.47
N ILE A 2 28.33 50.01 -59.62
CA ILE A 2 27.67 48.77 -59.14
C ILE A 2 28.45 48.09 -57.98
N LYS A 3 28.17 48.33 -56.68
CA LYS A 3 26.97 48.18 -55.80
C LYS A 3 26.99 46.83 -55.05
N THR A 4 27.37 46.89 -53.77
CA THR A 4 27.17 45.86 -52.72
C THR A 4 25.68 45.59 -52.47
N PRO A 5 25.32 44.44 -51.88
CA PRO A 5 24.95 44.52 -50.47
C PRO A 5 25.36 43.33 -49.58
N ASN A 6 25.48 43.65 -48.30
CA ASN A 6 25.60 42.78 -47.12
C ASN A 6 24.57 41.66 -47.09
N SER A 7 24.98 40.47 -46.62
CA SER A 7 24.06 39.44 -46.13
C SER A 7 24.22 39.30 -44.61
N LEU A 8 23.06 39.32 -43.96
CA LEU A 8 22.80 39.48 -42.54
C LEU A 8 23.03 38.20 -41.73
N LEU A 9 23.42 38.42 -40.47
CA LEU A 9 23.36 37.50 -39.34
C LEU A 9 21.99 36.83 -39.22
N THR A 10 21.97 35.51 -39.01
CA THR A 10 20.88 34.79 -38.35
C THR A 10 21.47 33.65 -37.51
N THR A 11 21.91 33.98 -36.30
CA THR A 11 22.20 33.00 -35.26
C THR A 11 20.87 32.46 -34.73
N VAL A 12 20.57 31.21 -35.09
CA VAL A 12 19.40 30.45 -34.60
C VAL A 12 19.61 30.18 -33.11
N GLY A 13 18.76 30.77 -32.27
CA GLY A 13 18.68 30.42 -30.85
C GLY A 13 18.06 29.02 -30.72
N LEU A 14 18.85 28.05 -30.25
CA LEU A 14 18.32 26.79 -29.75
C LEU A 14 17.63 27.07 -28.41
N GLY A 15 16.30 27.14 -28.42
CA GLY A 15 15.51 27.02 -27.20
C GLY A 15 15.70 25.62 -26.62
N LEU A 16 16.34 25.53 -25.45
CA LEU A 16 16.28 24.33 -24.62
C LEU A 16 14.83 24.14 -24.19
N LEU A 17 14.14 23.20 -24.82
CA LEU A 17 12.90 22.64 -24.32
C LEU A 17 13.25 21.80 -23.08
N VAL A 18 13.09 22.39 -21.89
CA VAL A 18 13.01 21.65 -20.64
C VAL A 18 11.70 20.85 -20.70
N LEU A 19 11.79 19.60 -21.13
CA LEU A 19 10.69 18.65 -21.03
C LEU A 19 10.46 18.39 -19.54
N PRO A 20 9.21 18.52 -19.03
CA PRO A 20 8.91 18.06 -17.68
C PRO A 20 9.12 16.55 -17.66
N THR A 21 10.02 16.08 -16.81
CA THR A 21 10.14 14.68 -16.47
C THR A 21 8.84 14.26 -15.79
N ALA A 22 7.94 13.64 -16.54
CA ALA A 22 6.84 12.89 -15.96
C ALA A 22 7.48 11.74 -15.16
N VAL A 23 7.53 11.88 -13.84
CA VAL A 23 7.71 10.75 -12.94
C VAL A 23 6.50 9.85 -13.18
N LEU A 24 6.73 8.69 -13.79
CA LEU A 24 5.75 7.62 -13.81
C LEU A 24 5.56 7.20 -12.36
N ALA A 25 4.40 7.49 -11.77
CA ALA A 25 4.07 6.98 -10.46
C ALA A 25 4.10 5.45 -10.53
N ASP A 26 4.82 4.81 -9.61
CA ASP A 26 4.71 3.37 -9.44
C ASP A 26 3.26 3.03 -9.03
N THR A 27 2.75 1.93 -9.57
CA THR A 27 1.35 1.51 -9.39
C THR A 27 1.31 0.08 -8.88
N LEU A 28 0.57 -0.15 -7.79
CA LEU A 28 0.31 -1.50 -7.29
C LEU A 28 -0.83 -2.10 -8.11
N THR A 29 -0.54 -3.18 -8.85
CA THR A 29 -1.51 -3.81 -9.73
C THR A 29 -1.71 -5.29 -9.43
N LEU A 30 -2.96 -5.74 -9.41
CA LEU A 30 -3.34 -7.16 -9.37
C LEU A 30 -4.44 -7.43 -10.39
N PRO A 31 -4.40 -8.56 -11.12
CA PRO A 31 -5.46 -8.91 -12.05
C PRO A 31 -6.76 -9.23 -11.30
N ALA A 32 -7.89 -9.20 -12.03
CA ALA A 32 -9.11 -9.83 -11.55
C ALA A 32 -8.85 -11.33 -11.27
N ASP A 33 -9.58 -11.91 -10.34
CA ASP A 33 -9.40 -13.29 -9.87
C ASP A 33 -8.04 -13.58 -9.21
N ALA A 34 -7.24 -12.54 -8.91
CA ALA A 34 -6.04 -12.72 -8.11
C ALA A 34 -6.40 -13.30 -6.73
N ARG A 35 -5.64 -14.32 -6.32
CA ARG A 35 -5.80 -15.01 -5.03
C ARG A 35 -4.63 -14.63 -4.14
N VAL A 36 -4.94 -13.89 -3.08
CA VAL A 36 -3.97 -13.41 -2.09
C VAL A 36 -4.28 -14.05 -0.74
N ALA A 37 -3.24 -14.50 -0.04
CA ALA A 37 -3.42 -15.07 1.28
C ALA A 37 -3.38 -13.98 2.35
N VAL A 38 -4.33 -14.07 3.28
CA VAL A 38 -4.48 -13.13 4.39
C VAL A 38 -4.82 -13.88 5.67
N ALA A 39 -4.72 -13.19 6.80
CA ALA A 39 -5.30 -13.62 8.07
C ALA A 39 -5.99 -12.42 8.74
N VAL A 40 -6.94 -12.71 9.62
CA VAL A 40 -7.53 -11.69 10.50
C VAL A 40 -6.48 -11.22 11.52
N VAL A 41 -6.48 -9.92 11.80
CA VAL A 41 -5.58 -9.31 12.80
C VAL A 41 -6.05 -9.67 14.21
N ASP A 42 -7.35 -9.57 14.44
CA ASP A 42 -7.99 -9.90 15.72
C ASP A 42 -8.97 -11.07 15.54
N SER A 43 -9.21 -11.80 16.61
CA SER A 43 -10.23 -12.86 16.63
C SER A 43 -11.61 -12.31 16.25
N ILE A 44 -12.29 -13.01 15.34
CA ILE A 44 -13.69 -12.74 15.02
C ILE A 44 -14.53 -13.78 15.74
N THR A 45 -15.51 -13.33 16.53
CA THR A 45 -16.55 -14.17 17.10
C THR A 45 -17.88 -13.69 16.58
N LEU A 46 -18.70 -14.61 16.06
CA LEU A 46 -20.08 -14.35 15.61
C LEU A 46 -21.01 -15.42 16.18
N ASP A 47 -22.26 -15.07 16.41
CA ASP A 47 -23.33 -15.98 16.84
C ASP A 47 -24.69 -15.51 16.28
N ASP A 48 -25.79 -16.14 16.70
CA ASP A 48 -27.14 -15.78 16.24
C ASP A 48 -27.58 -14.35 16.65
N ALA A 49 -27.00 -13.79 17.72
CA ALA A 49 -27.30 -12.42 18.16
C ALA A 49 -26.44 -11.39 17.44
N GLU A 50 -25.15 -11.68 17.26
CA GLU A 50 -24.17 -10.86 16.54
C GLU A 50 -23.61 -11.62 15.33
N GLY A 51 -24.48 -11.88 14.35
CA GLY A 51 -24.14 -12.63 13.14
C GLY A 51 -23.31 -11.86 12.11
N GLN A 52 -22.93 -10.61 12.40
CA GLN A 52 -22.12 -9.78 11.50
C GLN A 52 -21.17 -8.87 12.27
N ARG A 53 -20.01 -8.58 11.67
CA ARG A 53 -19.05 -7.61 12.18
C ARG A 53 -18.46 -6.82 11.02
N ASN A 54 -18.51 -5.50 11.12
CA ASN A 54 -17.94 -4.60 10.13
C ASN A 54 -16.55 -4.13 10.56
N ASP A 55 -15.82 -3.56 9.62
CA ASP A 55 -14.51 -2.93 9.84
C ASP A 55 -13.48 -3.88 10.47
N ILE A 56 -13.53 -5.15 10.08
CA ILE A 56 -12.51 -6.12 10.47
C ILE A 56 -11.21 -5.83 9.73
N LEU A 57 -10.09 -6.04 10.41
CA LEU A 57 -8.76 -5.83 9.84
C LEU A 57 -8.15 -7.16 9.43
N LEU A 58 -7.61 -7.20 8.23
CA LEU A 58 -6.86 -8.32 7.69
C LEU A 58 -5.44 -7.89 7.36
N ARG A 59 -4.50 -8.83 7.42
CA ARG A 59 -3.12 -8.63 6.98
C ARG A 59 -2.71 -9.72 5.99
N PRO A 60 -1.85 -9.40 5.01
CA PRO A 60 -1.25 -10.41 4.14
C PRO A 60 -0.46 -11.45 4.92
N VAL A 61 -0.45 -12.68 4.41
CA VAL A 61 0.42 -13.76 4.89
C VAL A 61 1.13 -14.40 3.70
N GLY A 62 2.42 -14.71 3.87
CA GLY A 62 3.24 -15.34 2.84
C GLY A 62 3.14 -16.87 2.83
N GLY A 63 3.49 -17.49 1.69
CA GLY A 63 3.75 -18.93 1.61
C GLY A 63 2.53 -19.85 1.60
N HIS A 64 1.32 -19.31 1.47
CA HIS A 64 0.10 -20.12 1.37
C HIS A 64 -0.09 -20.70 -0.03
N SER A 65 -0.29 -22.02 -0.13
CA SER A 65 -0.26 -22.72 -1.43
C SER A 65 -1.39 -22.36 -2.40
N ALA A 66 -2.54 -21.91 -1.88
CA ALA A 66 -3.70 -21.53 -2.69
C ALA A 66 -3.67 -20.07 -3.16
N ALA A 67 -2.64 -19.30 -2.76
CA ALA A 67 -2.39 -17.96 -3.29
C ALA A 67 -1.52 -18.01 -4.55
N ASN A 68 -1.89 -17.23 -5.57
CA ASN A 68 -1.13 -17.09 -6.81
C ASN A 68 -0.51 -15.68 -6.96
N HIS A 69 -0.89 -14.75 -6.08
CA HIS A 69 -0.32 -13.41 -5.97
C HIS A 69 -0.02 -13.08 -4.51
N ALA A 70 0.87 -12.11 -4.31
CA ALA A 70 1.21 -11.60 -3.00
C ALA A 70 0.89 -10.11 -2.94
N LEU A 71 0.42 -9.68 -1.77
CA LEU A 71 0.42 -8.27 -1.39
C LEU A 71 1.73 -7.94 -0.68
N PRO A 72 2.15 -6.66 -0.68
CA PRO A 72 3.25 -6.20 0.17
C PRO A 72 3.08 -6.63 1.64
N GLU A 73 4.19 -6.88 2.35
CA GLU A 73 4.13 -7.37 3.73
C GLU A 73 3.40 -6.41 4.67
N HIS A 74 3.57 -5.10 4.47
CA HIS A 74 2.92 -4.06 5.25
C HIS A 74 1.67 -3.56 4.55
N CYS A 75 0.67 -4.44 4.40
CA CYS A 75 -0.68 -4.01 4.05
C CYS A 75 -1.68 -4.29 5.16
N VAL A 76 -2.72 -3.46 5.20
CA VAL A 76 -3.92 -3.67 6.00
C VAL A 76 -5.11 -3.62 5.06
N LEU A 77 -5.98 -4.62 5.14
CA LEU A 77 -7.25 -4.64 4.44
C LEU A 77 -8.38 -4.43 5.45
N VAL A 78 -9.42 -3.72 5.01
CA VAL A 78 -10.64 -3.52 5.79
C VAL A 78 -11.78 -4.27 5.11
N GLY A 79 -12.52 -5.02 5.91
CA GLY A 79 -13.63 -5.83 5.42
C GLY A 79 -14.75 -5.98 6.42
N ASN A 80 -15.74 -6.78 6.02
CA ASN A 80 -16.88 -7.16 6.84
C ASN A 80 -16.93 -8.69 6.90
N ALA A 81 -17.34 -9.21 8.04
CA ALA A 81 -17.58 -10.62 8.29
C ALA A 81 -19.06 -10.85 8.58
N ARG A 82 -19.60 -11.94 8.05
CA ARG A 82 -20.96 -12.39 8.32
C ARG A 82 -20.98 -13.90 8.50
N LEU A 83 -21.70 -14.37 9.51
CA LEU A 83 -21.96 -15.77 9.73
C LEU A 83 -23.04 -16.28 8.76
N ASP A 84 -22.76 -17.40 8.12
CA ASP A 84 -23.67 -18.15 7.27
C ASP A 84 -23.47 -19.64 7.58
N ASP A 85 -24.39 -20.21 8.34
CA ASP A 85 -24.26 -21.52 8.99
C ASP A 85 -22.97 -21.61 9.82
N GLU A 86 -22.03 -22.49 9.46
CA GLU A 86 -20.74 -22.68 10.15
C GLU A 86 -19.59 -21.92 9.47
N ARG A 87 -19.90 -21.05 8.51
CA ARG A 87 -18.91 -20.36 7.69
C ARG A 87 -18.98 -18.85 7.90
N ILE A 88 -17.82 -18.23 8.03
CA ILE A 88 -17.70 -16.78 8.10
C ILE A 88 -17.38 -16.28 6.69
N ARG A 89 -18.35 -15.63 6.08
CA ARG A 89 -18.20 -14.93 4.80
C ARG A 89 -17.52 -13.60 5.06
N ILE A 90 -16.36 -13.41 4.43
CA ILE A 90 -15.58 -12.18 4.54
C ILE A 90 -15.53 -11.50 3.18
N THR A 91 -15.78 -10.19 3.16
CA THR A 91 -15.62 -9.33 1.99
C THR A 91 -14.78 -8.12 2.36
N THR A 92 -13.79 -7.78 1.55
CA THR A 92 -12.99 -6.56 1.74
C THR A 92 -13.48 -5.44 0.84
N HIS A 93 -13.34 -4.20 1.30
CA HIS A 93 -13.71 -3.00 0.55
C HIS A 93 -12.58 -1.97 0.45
N ALA A 94 -11.62 -1.96 1.39
CA ALA A 94 -10.47 -1.05 1.35
C ALA A 94 -9.14 -1.75 1.61
N LEU A 95 -8.06 -1.19 1.07
CA LEU A 95 -6.69 -1.66 1.20
C LEU A 95 -5.76 -0.45 1.37
N THR A 96 -4.82 -0.56 2.31
CA THR A 96 -3.67 0.34 2.41
C THR A 96 -2.40 -0.49 2.54
N CYS A 97 -1.42 -0.22 1.68
CA CYS A 97 -0.10 -0.85 1.68
C CYS A 97 0.99 0.22 1.83
N ILE A 98 2.05 -0.15 2.53
CA ILE A 98 3.25 0.67 2.69
C ILE A 98 4.45 -0.16 2.22
N GLU A 99 5.07 0.22 1.11
CA GLU A 99 6.35 -0.36 0.71
C GLU A 99 7.49 0.49 1.26
N ALA A 100 8.41 -0.11 1.99
CA ALA A 100 9.61 0.57 2.46
C ALA A 100 10.81 0.12 1.61
N GLN A 101 11.17 0.93 0.60
CA GLN A 101 12.40 0.72 -0.17
C GLN A 101 13.32 1.94 -0.02
N ASN A 102 14.54 1.71 0.47
CA ASN A 102 15.65 2.68 0.47
C ASN A 102 15.29 4.08 1.01
N SER A 103 15.08 4.18 2.32
CA SER A 103 14.81 5.43 3.10
C SER A 103 13.51 6.18 2.80
N ASP A 104 12.85 5.87 1.69
CA ASP A 104 11.55 6.41 1.33
C ASP A 104 10.48 5.30 1.42
N SER A 105 9.23 5.70 1.67
CA SER A 105 8.11 4.75 1.75
C SER A 105 7.04 5.13 0.75
N GLU A 106 6.55 4.14 0.02
CA GLU A 106 5.50 4.29 -0.95
C GLU A 106 4.20 3.85 -0.33
N ILE A 107 3.17 4.70 -0.39
CA ILE A 107 1.87 4.43 0.19
C ILE A 107 0.91 4.15 -0.95
N TYR A 108 0.28 2.98 -0.95
CA TYR A 108 -0.77 2.62 -1.90
C TYR A 108 -2.07 2.47 -1.13
N SER A 109 -3.10 3.26 -1.44
CA SER A 109 -4.37 3.19 -0.73
C SER A 109 -5.53 3.35 -1.68
N GLY A 110 -6.58 2.56 -1.49
CA GLY A 110 -7.82 2.69 -2.23
C GLY A 110 -8.80 1.55 -1.97
N GLU A 111 -9.80 1.46 -2.83
CA GLU A 111 -10.84 0.45 -2.75
C GLU A 111 -10.38 -0.88 -3.35
N ILE A 112 -10.87 -1.97 -2.79
CA ILE A 112 -10.68 -3.34 -3.28
C ILE A 112 -12.00 -4.09 -3.20
N SER A 113 -12.32 -4.90 -4.21
CA SER A 113 -13.46 -5.81 -4.16
C SER A 113 -12.93 -7.23 -4.11
N ALA A 114 -12.98 -7.87 -2.94
CA ALA A 114 -12.54 -9.25 -2.79
C ALA A 114 -13.37 -10.00 -1.75
N ALA A 115 -13.40 -11.33 -1.89
CA ALA A 115 -14.19 -12.24 -1.08
C ALA A 115 -13.33 -13.41 -0.59
N ALA A 116 -13.59 -13.90 0.61
CA ALA A 116 -12.85 -15.01 1.18
C ALA A 116 -13.32 -16.37 0.68
N TYR A 117 -12.36 -17.23 0.40
CA TYR A 117 -12.54 -18.61 -0.01
C TYR A 117 -11.55 -19.51 0.73
N GLU A 118 -11.98 -20.74 0.98
CA GLU A 118 -11.10 -21.82 1.41
C GLU A 118 -10.27 -22.37 0.26
N ASP A 119 -9.29 -23.22 0.61
CA ASP A 119 -8.40 -23.88 -0.34
C ASP A 119 -9.16 -24.82 -1.30
N ASP A 120 -10.29 -25.36 -0.86
CA ASP A 120 -11.19 -26.20 -1.67
C ASP A 120 -12.09 -25.39 -2.61
N GLY A 121 -12.01 -24.05 -2.58
CA GLY A 121 -12.84 -23.14 -3.37
C GLY A 121 -14.22 -22.85 -2.78
N SER A 122 -14.53 -23.36 -1.58
CA SER A 122 -15.76 -23.05 -0.87
C SER A 122 -15.79 -21.58 -0.44
N TYR A 123 -16.93 -20.91 -0.64
CA TYR A 123 -17.10 -19.52 -0.26
C TYR A 123 -17.22 -19.34 1.27
N GLY A 124 -16.51 -18.36 1.82
CA GLY A 124 -16.35 -18.15 3.26
C GLY A 124 -15.29 -19.04 3.88
N VAL A 125 -14.90 -18.75 5.11
CA VAL A 125 -13.89 -19.47 5.89
C VAL A 125 -14.60 -20.37 6.90
N LEU A 126 -14.13 -21.61 7.07
CA LEU A 126 -14.68 -22.51 8.07
C LEU A 126 -14.29 -22.00 9.47
N ALA A 127 -15.28 -21.70 10.31
CA ALA A 127 -15.05 -21.25 11.66
C ALA A 127 -15.10 -22.40 12.66
N ASN A 128 -14.48 -22.22 13.83
CA ASN A 128 -14.65 -23.13 14.95
C ASN A 128 -15.95 -22.80 15.69
N CYS A 129 -17.00 -23.57 15.44
CA CYS A 129 -18.31 -23.34 16.03
C CYS A 129 -18.55 -24.28 17.23
N VAL A 130 -18.82 -23.69 18.40
CA VAL A 130 -19.17 -24.42 19.64
C VAL A 130 -20.42 -23.78 20.23
N ASP A 131 -21.47 -24.57 20.45
CA ASP A 131 -22.75 -24.12 21.02
C ASP A 131 -23.36 -22.89 20.30
N GLY A 132 -23.25 -22.85 18.97
CA GLY A 132 -23.78 -21.75 18.14
C GLY A 132 -22.91 -20.49 18.08
N ARG A 133 -21.76 -20.50 18.76
CA ARG A 133 -20.77 -19.43 18.72
C ARG A 133 -19.60 -19.85 17.82
N CYS A 134 -19.39 -19.11 16.75
CA CYS A 134 -18.36 -19.39 15.76
C CYS A 134 -17.18 -18.42 15.91
N GLU A 135 -15.97 -18.96 15.99
CA GLU A 135 -14.74 -18.18 16.12
C GLU A 135 -13.79 -18.43 14.94
N LEU A 136 -13.25 -17.33 14.40
CA LEU A 136 -12.09 -17.34 13.51
C LEU A 136 -10.92 -16.70 14.27
N ALA A 137 -9.93 -17.54 14.58
CA ALA A 137 -8.76 -17.14 15.35
C ALA A 137 -7.83 -16.21 14.53
N PRO A 138 -7.09 -15.31 15.20
CA PRO A 138 -5.99 -14.58 14.56
C PRO A 138 -5.02 -15.55 13.91
N ASP A 139 -4.34 -15.08 12.87
CA ASP A 139 -3.27 -15.80 12.18
C ASP A 139 -3.70 -17.05 11.39
N THR A 140 -4.99 -17.41 11.40
CA THR A 140 -5.51 -18.49 10.55
C THR A 140 -5.50 -18.01 9.09
N PRO A 141 -4.65 -18.59 8.22
CA PRO A 141 -4.55 -18.14 6.84
C PRO A 141 -5.76 -18.62 6.04
N PHE A 142 -6.29 -17.73 5.20
CA PHE A 142 -7.29 -18.05 4.18
C PHE A 142 -7.03 -17.19 2.93
N VAL A 143 -7.75 -17.45 1.85
CA VAL A 143 -7.53 -16.75 0.58
C VAL A 143 -8.63 -15.73 0.32
N LEU A 144 -8.23 -14.52 -0.08
CA LEU A 144 -9.12 -13.59 -0.75
C LEU A 144 -8.96 -13.73 -2.25
N GLN A 145 -10.08 -13.85 -2.97
CA GLN A 145 -10.13 -13.74 -4.42
C GLN A 145 -10.70 -12.38 -4.80
N LEU A 146 -9.98 -11.63 -5.63
CA LEU A 146 -10.41 -10.35 -6.16
C LEU A 146 -11.53 -10.54 -7.19
N SER A 147 -12.61 -9.78 -7.03
CA SER A 147 -13.71 -9.73 -8.01
C SER A 147 -13.33 -8.88 -9.23
N ASP A 148 -12.55 -7.82 -9.01
CA ASP A 148 -12.14 -6.85 -10.00
C ASP A 148 -10.61 -6.69 -9.99
N ALA A 149 -10.05 -6.23 -11.10
CA ALA A 149 -8.63 -5.88 -11.13
C ALA A 149 -8.35 -4.70 -10.18
N LEU A 150 -7.25 -4.79 -9.43
CA LEU A 150 -6.78 -3.74 -8.56
C LEU A 150 -5.71 -2.92 -9.28
N SER A 151 -5.83 -1.59 -9.23
CA SER A 151 -4.80 -0.66 -9.68
C SER A 151 -4.80 0.54 -8.75
N LEU A 152 -3.80 0.61 -7.87
CA LEU A 152 -3.66 1.71 -6.91
C LEU A 152 -2.48 2.60 -7.30
N GLU A 153 -2.77 3.90 -7.42
CA GLU A 153 -1.74 4.91 -7.60
C GLU A 153 -1.04 5.19 -6.27
N GLN A 154 0.26 5.39 -6.34
CA GLN A 154 1.05 5.87 -5.21
C GLN A 154 0.48 7.19 -4.66
N GLN A 155 0.25 7.22 -3.37
CA GLN A 155 -0.21 8.39 -2.63
C GLN A 155 0.98 9.26 -2.19
N PRO A 156 0.80 10.59 -2.08
CA PRO A 156 1.83 11.46 -1.54
C PRO A 156 2.29 11.00 -0.16
N ASN A 157 3.61 10.95 0.05
CA ASN A 157 4.21 10.70 1.36
C ASN A 157 4.83 11.99 1.93
N PRO A 158 4.16 12.67 2.88
CA PRO A 158 4.69 13.89 3.49
C PRO A 158 6.04 13.68 4.18
N SER A 159 6.31 12.47 4.68
CA SER A 159 7.59 12.17 5.33
C SER A 159 8.73 12.13 4.31
N ALA A 160 8.49 11.58 3.12
CA ALA A 160 9.46 11.59 2.02
C ALA A 160 9.76 13.03 1.57
N GLU A 161 8.73 13.87 1.45
CA GLU A 161 8.90 15.29 1.10
C GLU A 161 9.75 16.04 2.16
N ILE A 162 9.47 15.85 3.44
CA ILE A 162 10.24 16.47 4.53
C ILE A 162 11.68 15.96 4.55
N ASN A 163 11.90 14.66 4.31
CA ASN A 163 13.24 14.09 4.26
C ASN A 163 14.03 14.63 3.08
N GLU A 164 13.39 14.79 1.91
CA GLU A 164 14.00 15.41 0.74
C GLU A 164 14.35 16.88 0.99
N GLN A 165 13.46 17.65 1.61
CA GLN A 165 13.74 19.03 2.02
C GLN A 165 14.95 19.10 2.96
N ARG A 166 15.09 18.15 3.90
CA ARG A 166 16.27 18.06 4.78
C ARG A 166 17.54 17.74 4.00
N ARG A 167 17.51 16.78 3.07
CA ARG A 167 18.64 16.46 2.19
C ARG A 167 19.11 17.67 1.39
N GLN A 168 18.18 18.50 0.92
CA GLN A 168 18.47 19.73 0.16
C GLN A 168 18.98 20.86 1.07
N ALA A 169 18.46 20.97 2.30
CA ALA A 169 18.90 21.96 3.29
C ALA A 169 20.28 21.64 3.89
N ASP A 170 20.62 20.36 4.04
CA ASP A 170 21.90 19.87 4.58
C ASP A 170 23.01 19.78 3.49
N GLY A 171 22.78 20.35 2.30
CA GLY A 171 23.75 20.45 1.20
C GLY A 171 24.99 21.31 1.51
N GLU A 172 24.98 22.06 2.62
CA GLU A 172 26.17 22.52 3.32
C GLU A 172 26.13 21.88 4.72
N GLY A 173 26.85 20.78 4.91
CA GLY A 173 26.94 20.12 6.22
C GLY A 173 27.50 21.08 7.27
N VAL A 174 26.61 21.82 7.95
CA VAL A 174 26.96 22.53 9.18
C VAL A 174 26.95 21.47 10.26
N ALA A 175 28.14 21.01 10.62
CA ALA A 175 28.33 20.19 11.81
C ALA A 175 27.59 20.88 12.97
N ASN A 176 26.58 20.21 13.54
CA ASN A 176 25.98 20.65 14.79
C ASN A 176 27.13 20.87 15.79
N PRO A 177 27.38 22.10 16.26
CA PRO A 177 28.44 22.33 17.23
C PRO A 177 28.11 21.50 18.47
N ILE A 178 29.06 20.66 18.89
CA ILE A 178 29.00 20.07 20.23
C ILE A 178 28.92 21.25 21.20
N PRO A 179 27.89 21.34 22.07
CA PRO A 179 27.80 22.40 23.05
C PRO A 179 29.11 22.50 23.82
N SER A 180 29.73 23.66 23.68
CA SER A 180 31.04 24.04 24.19
C SER A 180 31.26 23.59 25.64
N GLU A 181 32.47 23.11 25.93
CA GLU A 181 33.07 23.16 27.27
C GLU A 181 32.72 24.50 27.93
N ALA A 182 31.85 24.46 28.93
CA ALA A 182 31.60 25.61 29.78
C ALA A 182 32.92 25.96 30.49
N PRO A 183 33.34 27.24 30.55
CA PRO A 183 34.48 27.61 31.36
C PRO A 183 34.17 27.27 32.82
N ALA A 184 35.08 26.55 33.49
CA ALA A 184 34.97 26.28 34.91
C ALA A 184 34.86 27.63 35.68
N PRO A 185 33.95 27.76 36.65
CA PRO A 185 33.85 28.98 37.45
C PRO A 185 35.05 29.09 38.41
N ASP A 186 35.61 30.30 38.51
CA ASP A 186 36.59 30.70 39.54
C ASP A 186 35.98 30.76 40.94
#